data_AF-A0A180EX20-F1
#
_entry.id   AF-A0A180EX20-F1
#
_cell.length_a   1.000
_cell.length_b   1.000
_cell.length_c   1.000
_cell.angle_alpha   90.00
_cell.angle_beta   90.00
_cell.angle_gamma   90.00
#
_symmetry.space_group_name_H-M   'P 1'
#
loop_
_entity.id
_entity.type
_entity.pdbx_description
1 polymer ?
#
loop_
_entity_poly.entity_id
_entity_poly.type
_entity_poly.pdbx_seq_one_letter_code
_entity_poly.pdbx_strand_id
1 'polypeptide(L)'
;MLFFLKEEKQCDEIQEDTFGVNIHSLLQNVFFLNDTIGEFSKQKINTMFVKLHKGDTGDNLYEEIKLVSEPFIRSQLLKLYNELVPNKKLKDEIDELKDELKKIKKQINDKDKN
;
A
#
# COMPACT_ATOMS: atom_id res chain seq x y z
N MET A 1 -27.28 22.09 4.37
CA MET A 1 -27.44 23.56 4.45
C MET A 1 -26.79 23.99 5.76
N LEU A 2 -25.66 24.70 5.70
CA LEU A 2 -25.05 25.30 6.90
C LEU A 2 -25.80 26.59 7.20
N PHE A 3 -26.33 26.73 8.42
CA PHE A 3 -26.95 27.97 8.88
C PHE A 3 -25.94 28.76 9.70
N PHE A 4 -25.75 30.04 9.38
CA PHE A 4 -24.90 30.95 10.13
C PHE A 4 -25.77 31.90 10.96
N LEU A 5 -25.50 31.96 12.26
CA LEU A 5 -26.11 32.93 13.17
C LEU A 5 -25.11 34.03 13.45
N LYS A 6 -25.48 35.27 13.15
CA LYS A 6 -24.76 36.47 13.57
C LYS A 6 -25.74 37.29 14.39
N GLU A 7 -25.41 37.51 15.67
CA GLU A 7 -26.26 38.24 16.62
C GLU A 7 -27.73 37.75 16.64
N GLU A 8 -27.90 36.43 16.76
CA GLU A 8 -29.21 35.77 16.96
C GLU A 8 -30.27 35.99 15.86
N LYS A 9 -29.89 36.57 14.71
CA LYS A 9 -30.76 36.70 13.54
C LYS A 9 -30.23 35.92 12.35
N GLN A 10 -31.16 35.27 11.64
CA GLN A 10 -30.87 34.58 10.39
C GLN A 10 -30.65 35.64 9.30
N CYS A 11 -29.42 35.72 8.79
CA CYS A 11 -29.10 36.51 7.58
C CYS A 11 -28.96 35.54 6.40
N ASP A 12 -29.73 35.77 5.35
CA ASP A 12 -29.70 34.97 4.11
C ASP A 12 -28.57 35.40 3.16
N GLU A 13 -27.79 36.43 3.51
CA GLU A 13 -26.61 36.84 2.75
C GLU A 13 -25.41 35.95 3.11
N ILE A 14 -24.92 35.22 2.11
CA ILE A 14 -23.69 34.41 2.20
C ILE A 14 -22.53 35.39 2.44
N GLN A 15 -22.07 35.47 3.68
CA GLN A 15 -20.90 36.26 4.03
C GLN A 15 -19.65 35.53 3.51
N GLU A 16 -19.13 35.98 2.37
CA GLU A 16 -18.03 35.34 1.63
C GLU A 16 -16.70 35.29 2.42
N ASP A 17 -16.51 36.18 3.40
CA ASP A 17 -15.30 36.26 4.24
C ASP A 17 -15.40 35.50 5.58
N THR A 18 -16.28 34.51 5.67
CA THR A 18 -16.32 33.66 6.88
C THR A 18 -15.23 32.59 6.83
N PHE A 19 -14.71 32.22 8.00
CA PHE A 19 -13.78 31.10 8.13
C PHE A 19 -14.32 29.82 7.45
N GLY A 20 -15.64 29.58 7.55
CA GLY A 20 -16.31 28.45 6.90
C GLY A 20 -16.27 28.51 5.37
N VAL A 21 -16.55 29.66 4.76
CA VAL A 21 -16.49 29.83 3.30
C VAL A 21 -15.05 29.73 2.80
N ASN A 22 -14.07 30.28 3.52
CA ASN A 22 -12.66 30.13 3.18
C ASN A 22 -12.19 28.68 3.21
N ILE A 23 -12.58 27.91 4.23
CA ILE A 23 -12.27 26.47 4.30
C ILE A 23 -13.03 25.68 3.23
N HIS A 24 -14.29 26.02 2.94
CA HIS A 24 -15.07 25.37 1.89
C HIS A 24 -14.46 25.58 0.50
N SER A 25 -14.14 26.82 0.15
CA SER A 25 -13.48 27.18 -1.11
C SER A 25 -12.09 26.55 -1.20
N LEU A 26 -11.32 26.50 -0.10
CA LEU A 26 -10.04 25.80 -0.07
C LEU A 26 -10.21 24.30 -0.30
N LEU A 27 -11.14 23.63 0.40
CA LEU A 27 -11.43 22.22 0.20
C LEU A 27 -11.90 21.94 -1.23
N GLN A 28 -12.83 22.73 -1.75
CA GLN A 28 -13.33 22.59 -3.11
C GLN A 28 -12.18 22.75 -4.11
N ASN A 29 -11.39 23.82 -4.01
CA ASN A 29 -10.26 24.04 -4.91
C ASN A 29 -9.19 22.94 -4.79
N VAL A 30 -8.92 22.41 -3.60
CA VAL A 30 -7.95 21.33 -3.35
C VAL A 30 -8.47 19.98 -3.88
N PHE A 31 -9.77 19.69 -3.76
CA PHE A 31 -10.37 18.47 -4.31
C PHE A 31 -10.47 18.49 -5.84
N PHE A 32 -10.66 19.68 -6.42
CA PHE A 32 -10.77 19.92 -7.86
C PHE A 32 -9.50 20.55 -8.47
N LEU A 33 -8.33 20.34 -7.85
CA LEU A 33 -7.04 20.62 -8.52
C LEU A 33 -6.95 19.85 -9.84
N ASN A 34 -6.08 20.30 -10.76
CA ASN A 34 -5.91 19.74 -12.11
C ASN A 34 -5.89 18.21 -12.15
N ASP A 35 -5.34 17.58 -11.11
CA ASP A 35 -5.55 16.17 -10.81
C ASP A 35 -6.33 16.04 -9.49
N THR A 36 -7.45 15.31 -9.53
CA THR A 36 -8.23 15.02 -8.34
C THR A 36 -7.44 14.10 -7.40
N ILE A 37 -7.76 14.12 -6.10
CA ILE A 37 -7.21 13.18 -5.11
C ILE A 37 -7.40 11.72 -5.56
N GLY A 38 -8.50 11.45 -6.26
CA GLY A 38 -8.78 10.14 -6.86
C GLY A 38 -7.82 9.76 -7.99
N GLU A 39 -7.55 10.69 -8.91
CA GLU A 39 -6.62 10.45 -10.03
C GLU A 39 -5.19 10.25 -9.51
N PHE A 40 -4.75 11.05 -8.53
CA PHE A 40 -3.46 10.85 -7.86
C PHE A 40 -3.36 9.45 -7.21
N SER A 41 -4.41 9.05 -6.48
CA SER A 41 -4.46 7.73 -5.83
C SER A 41 -4.38 6.59 -6.85
N LYS A 42 -5.12 6.72 -7.96
CA LYS A 42 -5.14 5.77 -9.06
C LYS A 42 -3.76 5.66 -9.73
N GLN A 43 -3.10 6.79 -10.01
CA GLN A 43 -1.74 6.80 -10.58
C GLN A 43 -0.74 6.10 -9.66
N LYS A 44 -0.82 6.32 -8.35
CA LYS A 44 0.04 5.67 -7.36
C LYS A 44 -0.16 4.15 -7.34
N ILE A 45 -1.42 3.69 -7.33
CA ILE A 45 -1.77 2.27 -7.40
C ILE A 45 -1.26 1.63 -8.70
N ASN A 46 -1.49 2.28 -9.85
CA ASN A 46 -1.01 1.80 -11.14
C ASN A 46 0.51 1.71 -11.20
N THR A 47 1.22 2.67 -10.60
CA THR A 47 2.68 2.64 -10.51
C THR A 47 3.17 1.43 -9.72
N MET A 48 2.53 1.13 -8.57
CA MET A 48 2.84 -0.07 -7.78
C MET A 48 2.58 -1.34 -8.59
N PHE A 49 1.44 -1.40 -9.31
CA PHE A 49 1.09 -2.53 -10.16
C PHE A 49 2.12 -2.78 -11.28
N VAL A 50 2.60 -1.72 -11.93
CA VAL A 50 3.63 -1.81 -12.97
C VAL A 50 4.97 -2.28 -12.39
N LYS A 51 5.37 -1.81 -11.20
CA LYS A 51 6.58 -2.27 -10.51
C LYS A 51 6.49 -3.77 -10.19
N LEU A 52 5.37 -4.20 -9.64
CA LEU A 52 5.08 -5.62 -9.36
C LEU A 52 5.18 -6.44 -10.65
N HIS A 53 4.50 -6.05 -11.73
CA HIS A 53 4.57 -6.80 -12.99
C HIS A 53 5.97 -6.88 -13.62
N LYS A 54 6.83 -5.89 -13.37
CA LYS A 54 8.23 -5.90 -13.82
C LYS A 54 9.13 -6.75 -12.92
N GLY A 55 8.61 -7.32 -11.83
CA GLY A 55 9.38 -8.07 -10.84
C GLY A 55 10.26 -7.18 -9.96
N ASP A 56 10.01 -5.87 -9.94
CA ASP A 56 10.74 -4.94 -9.10
C ASP A 56 10.13 -4.93 -7.69
N THR A 57 10.76 -5.69 -6.79
CA THR A 57 10.43 -5.70 -5.36
C THR A 57 11.38 -4.78 -4.59
N GLY A 58 11.56 -3.54 -5.03
CA GLY A 58 12.34 -2.55 -4.29
C GLY A 58 11.94 -2.48 -2.81
N ASP A 59 12.91 -2.21 -1.93
CA ASP A 59 12.84 -2.46 -0.49
C ASP A 59 11.67 -1.79 0.25
N ASN A 60 11.04 -0.77 -0.35
CA ASN A 60 9.93 -0.03 0.25
C ASN A 60 8.54 -0.36 -0.31
N LEU A 61 8.45 -1.20 -1.36
CA LEU A 61 7.17 -1.46 -2.04
C LEU A 61 6.14 -2.12 -1.10
N TYR A 62 6.60 -3.00 -0.22
CA TYR A 62 5.74 -3.66 0.76
C TYR A 62 5.12 -2.66 1.76
N GLU A 63 5.91 -1.72 2.26
CA GLU A 63 5.43 -0.68 3.18
C GLU A 63 4.52 0.32 2.45
N GLU A 64 4.82 0.67 1.20
CA GLU A 64 3.93 1.49 0.36
C GLU A 64 2.55 0.82 0.15
N ILE A 65 2.52 -0.50 -0.08
CA ILE A 65 1.25 -1.23 -0.22
C ILE A 65 0.45 -1.22 1.09
N LYS A 66 1.10 -1.30 2.25
CA LYS A 66 0.42 -1.23 3.56
C LYS A 66 -0.27 0.11 3.81
N LEU A 67 0.26 1.20 3.25
CA LEU A 67 -0.35 2.53 3.37
C LEU A 67 -1.68 2.66 2.61
N VAL A 68 -2.00 1.71 1.73
CA VAL A 68 -3.29 1.70 1.03
C VAL A 68 -4.40 1.39 2.04
N SER A 69 -5.23 2.39 2.34
CA SER A 69 -6.33 2.29 3.31
C SER A 69 -7.44 1.35 2.84
N GLU A 70 -7.66 1.24 1.53
CA GLU A 70 -8.72 0.42 0.96
C GLU A 70 -8.34 -1.09 1.05
N PRO A 71 -9.09 -1.89 1.82
CA PRO A 71 -8.73 -3.29 2.09
C PRO A 71 -8.64 -4.19 0.85
N PHE A 72 -9.53 -4.02 -0.13
CA PHE A 72 -9.60 -4.89 -1.29
C PHE A 72 -8.39 -4.71 -2.22
N ILE A 73 -8.09 -3.49 -2.64
CA ILE A 73 -6.92 -3.11 -3.43
C ILE A 73 -5.62 -3.50 -2.71
N ARG A 74 -5.53 -3.24 -1.40
CA ARG A 74 -4.36 -3.66 -0.60
C ARG A 74 -4.16 -5.17 -0.67
N SER A 75 -5.22 -5.96 -0.50
CA SER A 75 -5.13 -7.42 -0.53
C SER A 75 -4.65 -7.95 -1.89
N GLN A 76 -5.12 -7.34 -2.99
CA GLN A 76 -4.74 -7.71 -4.35
C GLN A 76 -3.27 -7.38 -4.64
N LEU A 77 -2.80 -6.19 -4.23
CA LEU A 77 -1.39 -5.79 -4.37
C LEU A 77 -0.46 -6.68 -3.55
N LEU A 78 -0.84 -7.03 -2.31
CA LEU A 78 -0.08 -7.94 -1.47
C LEU A 78 0.00 -9.34 -2.06
N LYS A 79 -1.09 -9.84 -2.66
CA LYS A 79 -1.10 -11.13 -3.34
C LYS A 79 -0.05 -11.16 -4.47
N LEU A 80 -0.06 -10.16 -5.35
CA LEU A 80 0.92 -10.03 -6.44
C LEU A 80 2.34 -9.90 -5.91
N TYR A 81 2.55 -9.10 -4.86
CA TYR A 81 3.87 -8.96 -4.23
C TYR A 81 4.39 -10.29 -3.67
N ASN A 82 3.53 -11.07 -3.00
CA ASN A 82 3.88 -12.37 -2.44
C ASN A 82 4.11 -13.45 -3.52
N GLU A 83 3.47 -13.33 -4.68
CA GLU A 83 3.73 -14.20 -5.84
C GLU A 83 5.11 -13.91 -6.47
N LEU A 84 5.60 -12.67 -6.36
CA LEU A 84 6.88 -12.22 -6.94
C LEU A 84 8.07 -12.41 -6.01
N VAL A 85 7.91 -12.13 -4.71
CA VAL A 85 8.96 -12.41 -3.72
C VAL A 85 9.07 -13.92 -3.64
N PRO A 86 10.16 -14.53 -4.14
CA PRO A 86 10.23 -15.97 -4.24
C PRO A 86 10.25 -16.52 -2.82
N ASN A 87 9.10 -17.03 -2.39
CA ASN A 87 9.04 -18.20 -1.56
C ASN A 87 9.95 -18.13 -0.34
N LYS A 88 10.05 -17.01 0.39
CA LYS A 88 11.02 -16.89 1.49
C LYS A 88 10.89 -18.08 2.46
N LYS A 89 9.65 -18.44 2.80
CA LYS A 89 9.31 -19.68 3.54
C LYS A 89 9.71 -20.99 2.86
N LEU A 90 9.43 -21.15 1.57
CA LEU A 90 9.79 -22.37 0.82
C LEU A 90 11.29 -22.47 0.54
N LYS A 91 12.00 -21.34 0.49
CA LYS A 91 13.45 -21.26 0.36
C LYS A 91 14.10 -21.64 1.69
N ASP A 92 13.58 -21.11 2.79
CA ASP A 92 13.99 -21.47 4.15
C ASP A 92 13.78 -23.00 4.35
N GLU A 93 12.64 -23.55 3.92
CA GLU A 93 12.33 -24.98 4.00
C GLU A 93 13.23 -25.84 3.08
N ILE A 94 13.55 -25.36 1.87
CA ILE A 94 14.51 -26.04 0.97
C ILE A 94 15.92 -26.07 1.56
N ASP A 95 16.35 -24.99 2.22
CA ASP A 95 17.70 -24.91 2.79
C ASP A 95 17.81 -25.77 4.06
N GLU A 96 16.78 -25.83 4.90
CA GLU A 96 16.71 -26.78 6.04
C GLU A 96 16.78 -28.24 5.56
N LEU A 97 15.99 -28.61 4.55
CA LEU A 97 15.99 -29.97 3.99
C LEU A 97 17.34 -30.34 3.35
N LYS A 98 18.05 -29.39 2.73
CA LYS A 98 19.39 -29.62 2.18
C LYS A 98 20.42 -29.91 3.28
N ASP A 99 20.34 -29.21 4.40
CA ASP A 99 21.25 -29.41 5.53
C ASP A 99 21.03 -30.78 6.18
N GLU A 100 19.79 -31.25 6.28
CA GLU A 100 19.49 -32.62 6.72
C GLU A 100 20.06 -33.67 5.77
N LEU A 101 19.86 -33.53 4.46
CA LEU A 101 20.44 -34.44 3.46
C LEU A 101 21.97 -34.51 3.55
N LYS A 102 22.62 -33.37 3.84
CA LYS A 102 24.08 -33.31 4.00
C LYS A 102 24.56 -34.07 5.24
N LYS A 103 23.82 -33.96 6.35
CA LYS A 103 24.10 -34.73 7.59
C LYS A 103 23.93 -36.22 7.37
N ILE A 104 22.84 -36.64 6.72
CA ILE A 104 22.56 -38.05 6.43
C ILE A 104 23.62 -38.64 5.51
N LYS A 105 23.99 -37.94 4.43
CA LYS A 105 25.07 -38.37 3.52
C LYS A 105 26.40 -38.57 4.24
N LYS A 106 26.73 -37.69 5.19
CA LYS A 106 27.97 -37.81 5.98
C LYS A 106 27.95 -39.06 6.86
N GLN A 107 26.83 -39.33 7.52
CA GLN A 107 26.66 -40.53 8.35
C GLN A 107 26.71 -41.85 7.55
N ILE A 108 26.19 -41.85 6.32
CA ILE A 108 26.28 -43.02 5.42
C ILE A 108 27.74 -43.23 5.00
N ASN A 109 28.43 -42.16 4.59
CA ASN A 109 29.82 -42.24 4.12
C ASN A 109 30.82 -42.62 5.24
N ASP A 110 30.51 -42.27 6.49
CA ASP A 110 31.29 -42.70 7.67
C ASP A 110 30.98 -44.15 8.08
N LYS A 111 29.81 -44.70 7.71
CA LYS A 111 29.45 -46.11 7.93
C LYS A 111 30.00 -47.05 6.87
N ASP A 112 30.15 -46.60 5.62
CA ASP A 112 30.75 -47.39 4.53
C ASP A 112 32.29 -47.48 4.63
N LYS A 113 32.91 -46.72 5.55
CA LYS A 113 34.37 -46.68 5.78
C LYS A 113 34.85 -47.57 6.94
N ASN A 114 33.95 -48.31 7.58
CA ASN A 114 34.21 -49.16 8.74
C ASN A 114 33.71 -50.59 8.45
#